data_AF-A0A9P6WWC8-F1
#
_entry.id   AF-A0A9P6WWC8-F1
#
_cell.length_a   1.000
_cell.length_b   1.000
_cell.length_c   1.000
_cell.angle_alpha   90.00
_cell.angle_beta   90.00
_cell.angle_gamma   90.00
#
_symmetry.space_group_name_H-M   'P 1'
#
loop_
_entity.id
_entity.type
_entity.pdbx_description
1 polymer ?
#
loop_
_entity_poly.entity_id
_entity_poly.type
_entity_poly.pdbx_seq_one_letter_code
_entity_poly.pdbx_strand_id
1 'polypeptide(L)'
;MPLDIIEELENTPPQQLQDNLKQFKREAHKYVPNDWTTPETINRNFLPNLKKYTVETTQIINSIYKVTENTRFQASTAVEIYEQLGYLIEHHQEVDAEEAHSLLQQTCEQAKRLAIFGRIDVTLLQSDFKIPNFLIRKSTAHNYYL
;
A
#
# COMPACT_ATOMS: atom_id res chain seq x y z
N MET A 1 -1.80 18.60 4.90
CA MET A 1 -2.63 17.44 4.52
C MET A 1 -4.08 17.89 4.59
N PRO A 2 -4.97 17.46 3.68
CA PRO A 2 -6.40 17.79 3.74
C PRO A 2 -7.00 17.44 5.11
N LEU A 3 -7.90 18.30 5.62
CA LEU A 3 -8.48 18.15 6.96
C LEU A 3 -9.24 16.82 7.10
N ASP A 4 -10.04 16.47 6.10
CA ASP A 4 -10.85 15.26 6.10
C ASP A 4 -10.02 13.97 6.19
N ILE A 5 -8.76 14.00 5.73
CA ILE A 5 -7.82 12.88 5.86
C ILE A 5 -7.24 12.84 7.27
N ILE A 6 -6.90 14.00 7.85
CA ILE A 6 -6.39 14.09 9.22
C ILE A 6 -7.46 13.61 10.19
N GLU A 7 -8.68 14.10 10.04
CA GLU A 7 -9.81 13.76 10.90
C GLU A 7 -10.09 12.25 10.88
N GLU A 8 -10.08 11.62 9.71
CA GLU A 8 -10.28 10.18 9.61
C GLU A 8 -9.13 9.37 10.22
N LEU A 9 -7.89 9.83 10.07
CA LEU A 9 -6.72 9.19 10.67
C LEU A 9 -6.67 9.32 12.20
N GLU A 10 -7.11 10.45 12.74
CA GLU A 10 -7.04 10.74 14.19
C GLU A 10 -8.26 10.22 14.96
N ASN A 11 -9.45 10.25 14.34
CA ASN A 11 -10.71 9.93 15.01
C ASN A 11 -11.21 8.50 14.75
N THR A 12 -10.62 7.76 13.79
CA THR A 12 -11.01 6.37 13.52
C THR A 12 -10.15 5.40 14.34
N PRO A 13 -10.76 4.45 15.09
CA PRO A 13 -10.01 3.43 15.81
C PRO A 13 -9.10 2.61 14.88
N PRO A 14 -7.89 2.21 15.32
CA PRO A 14 -6.93 1.49 14.47
C PRO A 14 -7.47 0.20 13.84
N GLN A 15 -8.34 -0.51 14.55
CA GLN A 15 -8.96 -1.73 14.06
C GLN A 15 -9.96 -1.46 12.93
N GLN A 16 -10.76 -0.41 13.08
CA GLN A 16 -11.69 0.03 12.04
C GLN A 16 -10.94 0.57 10.82
N LEU A 17 -9.83 1.30 11.01
CA LEU A 17 -8.96 1.70 9.90
C LEU A 17 -8.45 0.47 9.12
N GLN A 18 -7.95 -0.56 9.79
CA GLN A 18 -7.50 -1.78 9.11
C GLN A 18 -8.60 -2.47 8.32
N ASP A 19 -9.82 -2.53 8.84
CA ASP A 19 -10.94 -3.16 8.16
C ASP A 19 -11.41 -2.32 6.95
N ASN A 20 -11.44 -1.00 7.08
CA ASN A 20 -11.69 -0.08 5.97
C ASN A 20 -10.65 -0.26 4.85
N LEU A 21 -9.37 -0.43 5.19
CA LEU A 21 -8.32 -0.67 4.19
C LEU A 21 -8.47 -2.03 3.49
N LYS A 22 -8.84 -3.09 4.24
CA LYS A 22 -9.11 -4.40 3.63
C LYS A 22 -10.30 -4.33 2.68
N GLN A 23 -11.35 -3.60 3.07
CA GLN A 23 -12.52 -3.38 2.24
C GLN A 23 -12.15 -2.59 0.99
N PHE A 24 -11.41 -1.49 1.13
CA PHE A 24 -10.92 -0.70 0.00
C PHE A 24 -10.12 -1.53 -1.01
N LYS A 25 -9.23 -2.41 -0.53
CA LYS A 25 -8.49 -3.34 -1.40
C LYS A 25 -9.37 -4.34 -2.14
N ARG A 26 -10.51 -4.73 -1.57
CA ARG A 26 -11.47 -5.66 -2.20
C ARG A 26 -12.33 -4.94 -3.24
N GLU A 27 -12.65 -3.68 -2.99
CA GLU A 27 -13.52 -2.85 -3.82
C GLU A 27 -12.79 -2.21 -5.00
N ALA A 28 -11.50 -1.93 -4.88
CA ALA A 28 -10.70 -1.36 -5.97
C ALA A 28 -10.68 -2.29 -7.19
N HIS A 29 -10.77 -1.71 -8.39
CA HIS A 29 -10.66 -2.47 -9.63
C HIS A 29 -9.27 -3.10 -9.73
N LYS A 30 -9.24 -4.39 -10.07
CA LYS A 30 -8.00 -5.10 -10.35
C LYS A 30 -7.53 -4.71 -11.75
N TYR A 31 -6.82 -3.60 -11.86
CA TYR A 31 -6.02 -3.34 -13.04
C TYR A 31 -4.99 -4.46 -13.15
N VAL A 32 -5.20 -5.42 -14.07
CA VAL A 32 -4.24 -6.51 -14.34
C VAL A 32 -3.21 -5.94 -15.30
N PRO A 33 -2.00 -5.60 -14.86
CA PRO A 33 -1.01 -5.02 -15.74
C PRO A 33 -0.57 -6.12 -16.71
N ASN A 34 -0.59 -5.84 -18.01
CA ASN A 34 -0.04 -6.75 -19.02
C ASN A 34 1.43 -7.05 -18.68
N ASP A 35 1.71 -8.25 -18.15
CA ASP A 35 3.00 -8.90 -17.90
C ASP A 35 4.12 -8.15 -17.14
N TRP A 36 4.03 -6.85 -16.87
CA TRP A 36 5.18 -6.09 -16.37
C TRP A 36 5.31 -6.08 -14.84
N THR A 37 4.26 -6.51 -14.12
CA THR A 37 4.25 -6.53 -12.65
C THR A 37 3.54 -7.74 -12.05
N THR A 38 3.41 -8.84 -12.80
CA THR A 38 2.79 -10.06 -12.27
C THR A 38 3.61 -10.64 -11.12
N PRO A 39 2.99 -11.06 -10.00
CA PRO A 39 3.70 -11.67 -8.86
C PRO A 39 4.36 -13.01 -9.19
N GLU A 40 4.09 -13.58 -10.36
CA GLU A 40 4.25 -15.01 -10.65
C GLU A 40 5.71 -15.41 -10.96
N THR A 41 6.56 -14.48 -11.37
CA THR A 41 7.89 -14.84 -11.90
C THR A 41 8.96 -15.07 -10.83
N ILE A 42 8.75 -14.58 -9.59
CA ILE A 42 9.75 -14.74 -8.52
C ILE A 42 9.07 -15.16 -7.21
N ASN A 43 8.51 -16.38 -7.10
CA ASN A 43 8.50 -16.99 -5.76
C ASN A 43 8.14 -18.45 -5.47
N ARG A 44 7.60 -19.27 -6.38
CA ARG A 44 7.25 -20.64 -5.97
C ARG A 44 8.46 -21.48 -5.53
N ASN A 45 9.63 -21.18 -6.08
CA ASN A 45 10.87 -21.88 -5.76
C ASN A 45 11.75 -21.17 -4.71
N PHE A 46 11.48 -19.89 -4.42
CA PHE A 46 12.38 -19.07 -3.60
C PHE A 46 11.96 -19.06 -2.12
N LEU A 47 10.68 -18.86 -1.82
CA LEU A 47 10.13 -18.95 -0.45
C LEU A 47 10.47 -20.25 0.30
N PRO A 48 10.35 -21.45 -0.28
CA PRO A 48 10.68 -22.69 0.42
C PRO A 48 12.18 -22.79 0.74
N ASN A 49 13.03 -22.23 -0.11
CA ASN A 49 14.48 -22.23 0.08
C ASN A 49 14.91 -21.17 1.10
N LEU A 50 14.18 -20.07 1.23
CA LEU A 50 14.42 -19.02 2.23
C LEU A 50 14.01 -19.44 3.65
N LYS A 51 12.96 -20.25 3.78
CA LYS A 51 12.57 -20.86 5.07
C LYS A 51 13.65 -21.78 5.67
N LYS A 52 14.68 -22.14 4.89
CA LYS A 52 15.86 -22.87 5.37
C LYS A 52 16.90 -21.95 6.03
N TYR A 53 16.80 -20.64 5.84
CA TYR A 53 17.61 -19.63 6.52
C TYR A 53 16.91 -19.12 7.80
N THR A 54 17.61 -18.33 8.62
CA THR A 54 17.13 -17.83 9.93
C THR A 54 15.76 -17.16 9.87
N VAL A 55 14.99 -17.25 10.96
CA VAL A 55 13.65 -16.65 11.11
C VAL A 55 13.63 -15.17 10.72
N GLU A 56 14.69 -14.43 11.04
CA GLU A 56 14.87 -13.01 10.71
C GLU A 56 14.87 -12.75 9.19
N THR A 57 15.53 -13.61 8.41
CA THR A 57 15.56 -13.52 6.94
C THR A 57 14.17 -13.72 6.35
N THR A 58 13.41 -14.67 6.89
CA THR A 58 12.02 -14.93 6.45
C THR A 58 11.11 -13.75 6.77
N GLN A 59 11.27 -13.10 7.93
CA GLN A 59 10.49 -11.92 8.32
C GLN A 59 10.74 -10.73 7.39
N ILE A 60 12.01 -10.40 7.12
CA ILE A 60 12.37 -9.29 6.23
C ILE A 60 11.79 -9.50 4.83
N ILE A 61 11.88 -10.73 4.32
CA ILE A 61 11.39 -11.05 2.97
C ILE A 61 9.87 -10.96 2.91
N ASN A 62 9.15 -11.45 3.92
CA ASN A 62 7.70 -11.27 4.00
C ASN A 62 7.30 -9.79 4.05
N SER A 63 8.06 -8.96 4.77
CA SER A 63 7.83 -7.50 4.79
C SER A 63 8.06 -6.88 3.41
N ILE A 64 9.12 -7.28 2.68
CA ILE A 64 9.36 -6.82 1.29
C ILE A 64 8.21 -7.24 0.37
N TYR A 65 7.69 -8.46 0.50
CA TYR A 65 6.52 -8.91 -0.27
C TYR A 65 5.29 -8.05 0.01
N LYS A 66 5.01 -7.76 1.28
CA LYS A 66 3.90 -6.93 1.71
C LYS A 66 4.01 -5.50 1.14
N VAL A 67 5.20 -4.88 1.23
CA VAL A 67 5.49 -3.55 0.64
C VAL A 67 5.25 -3.56 -0.86
N THR A 68 5.80 -4.56 -1.55
CA THR A 68 5.71 -4.66 -3.01
C THR A 68 4.25 -4.77 -3.46
N GLU A 69 3.47 -5.61 -2.77
CA GLU A 69 2.06 -5.79 -3.09
C GLU A 69 1.23 -4.53 -2.80
N ASN A 70 1.50 -3.85 -1.69
CA ASN A 70 0.86 -2.58 -1.37
C ASN A 70 1.22 -1.47 -2.37
N THR A 71 2.47 -1.44 -2.83
CA THR A 71 2.94 -0.49 -3.84
C THR A 71 2.26 -0.73 -5.18
N ARG A 72 2.13 -2.01 -5.60
CA ARG A 72 1.37 -2.36 -6.82
C ARG A 72 -0.08 -1.92 -6.72
N PHE A 73 -0.72 -2.19 -5.59
CA PHE A 73 -2.08 -1.75 -5.34
C PHE A 73 -2.22 -0.22 -5.46
N GLN A 74 -1.33 0.54 -4.83
CA GLN A 74 -1.33 1.99 -4.92
C GLN A 74 -1.15 2.50 -6.36
N ALA A 75 -0.26 1.87 -7.12
CA ALA A 75 -0.03 2.22 -8.52
C ALA A 75 -1.28 1.93 -9.37
N SER A 76 -1.90 0.76 -9.23
CA SER A 76 -3.14 0.42 -9.95
C SER A 76 -4.27 1.41 -9.64
N THR A 77 -4.49 1.74 -8.37
CA THR A 77 -5.51 2.72 -7.98
C THR A 77 -5.20 4.13 -8.50
N ALA A 78 -3.92 4.54 -8.52
CA ALA A 78 -3.53 5.83 -9.07
C ALA A 78 -3.78 5.91 -10.59
N VAL A 79 -3.53 4.82 -11.32
CA VAL A 79 -3.87 4.71 -12.75
C VAL A 79 -5.38 4.83 -12.97
N GLU A 80 -6.19 4.13 -12.18
CA GLU A 80 -7.65 4.20 -12.28
C GLU A 80 -8.18 5.63 -12.04
N ILE A 81 -7.67 6.32 -11.01
CA ILE A 81 -8.02 7.73 -10.74
C ILE A 81 -7.63 8.60 -11.94
N TYR A 82 -6.44 8.40 -12.52
CA TYR A 82 -6.00 9.15 -13.70
C TYR A 82 -6.92 8.91 -14.91
N GLU A 83 -7.31 7.66 -15.17
CA GLU A 83 -8.23 7.31 -16.26
C GLU A 83 -9.62 7.94 -16.05
N GLN A 84 -10.17 7.88 -14.83
CA GLN A 84 -11.46 8.50 -14.50
C GLN A 84 -11.45 10.02 -14.70
N LEU A 85 -10.38 10.69 -14.26
CA LEU A 85 -10.22 12.14 -14.46
C LEU A 85 -10.01 12.48 -15.95
N GLY A 86 -9.24 11.66 -16.68
CA GLY A 86 -9.03 11.81 -18.12
C GLY A 86 -10.35 11.70 -18.89
N TYR A 87 -11.17 10.70 -18.58
CA TYR A 87 -12.48 10.50 -19.19
C TYR A 87 -13.38 11.74 -19.04
N LEU A 88 -13.45 12.30 -17.83
CA LEU A 88 -14.22 13.50 -17.54
C LEU A 88 -13.73 14.74 -18.31
N ILE A 89 -12.41 14.88 -18.49
CA ILE A 89 -11.82 15.99 -19.25
C ILE A 89 -12.13 15.84 -20.74
N GLU A 90 -11.97 14.64 -21.29
CA GLU A 90 -12.16 14.34 -22.71
C GLU A 90 -13.64 14.45 -23.12
N HIS A 91 -14.56 13.95 -22.28
CA HIS A 91 -15.98 13.82 -22.59
C HIS A 91 -16.86 14.86 -21.86
N HIS A 92 -16.28 15.97 -21.39
CA HIS A 92 -16.96 17.00 -20.60
C HIS A 92 -18.22 17.63 -21.24
N GLN A 93 -18.40 17.48 -22.56
CA GLN A 93 -19.58 18.00 -23.30
C GLN A 93 -20.65 16.93 -23.51
N GLU A 94 -20.29 15.66 -23.36
CA GLU A 94 -21.15 14.49 -23.65
C GLU A 94 -21.75 13.91 -22.37
N VAL A 95 -21.02 14.00 -21.26
CA VAL A 95 -21.44 13.55 -19.94
C VAL A 95 -22.37 14.58 -19.31
N ASP A 96 -23.52 14.13 -18.81
CA ASP A 96 -24.43 15.01 -18.08
C ASP A 96 -23.80 15.55 -16.79
N ALA A 97 -24.23 16.73 -16.35
CA ALA A 97 -23.68 17.38 -15.18
C ALA A 97 -23.84 16.54 -13.90
N GLU A 98 -24.96 15.80 -13.77
CA GLU A 98 -25.20 14.94 -12.61
C GLU A 98 -24.26 13.71 -12.63
N GLU A 99 -24.09 13.09 -13.80
CA GLU A 99 -23.17 11.96 -13.98
C GLU A 99 -21.72 12.38 -13.74
N ALA A 100 -21.30 13.53 -14.30
CA ALA A 100 -19.96 14.06 -14.10
C ALA A 100 -19.68 14.38 -12.63
N HIS A 101 -20.67 14.96 -11.91
CA HIS A 101 -20.54 15.26 -10.49
C HIS A 101 -20.42 13.99 -9.64
N SER A 102 -21.24 12.98 -9.92
CA SER A 102 -21.20 11.68 -9.24
C SER A 102 -19.84 10.99 -9.45
N LEU A 103 -19.33 10.95 -10.70
CA LEU A 103 -18.04 10.36 -11.00
C LEU A 103 -16.90 11.12 -10.31
N LEU A 104 -16.90 12.46 -10.34
CA LEU A 104 -15.92 13.27 -9.60
C LEU A 104 -15.93 12.99 -8.11
N GLN A 105 -17.11 12.85 -7.50
CA GLN A 105 -17.24 12.54 -6.08
C GLN A 105 -16.65 11.16 -5.76
N GLN A 106 -16.93 10.16 -6.58
CA GLN A 106 -16.38 8.81 -6.43
C GLN A 106 -14.85 8.80 -6.59
N THR A 107 -14.32 9.48 -7.61
CA THR A 107 -12.88 9.60 -7.85
C THR A 107 -12.18 10.33 -6.70
N CYS A 108 -12.80 11.37 -6.15
CA CYS A 108 -12.26 12.10 -5.00
C CYS A 108 -12.20 11.23 -3.74
N GLU A 109 -13.28 10.48 -3.46
CA GLU A 109 -13.31 9.52 -2.33
C GLU A 109 -12.27 8.41 -2.52
N GLN A 110 -12.10 7.89 -3.74
CA GLN A 110 -11.08 6.90 -4.06
C GLN A 110 -9.66 7.45 -3.82
N ALA A 111 -9.40 8.69 -4.24
CA ALA A 111 -8.13 9.38 -4.00
C ALA A 111 -7.87 9.61 -2.50
N LYS A 112 -8.91 9.98 -1.74
CA LYS A 112 -8.85 10.13 -0.28
C LYS A 112 -8.47 8.81 0.39
N ARG A 113 -9.16 7.71 0.05
CA ARG A 113 -8.87 6.37 0.58
C ARG A 113 -7.47 5.88 0.23
N LEU A 114 -7.01 6.14 -0.99
CA LEU A 114 -5.65 5.83 -1.41
C LEU A 114 -4.61 6.59 -0.57
N ALA A 115 -4.85 7.87 -0.30
CA ALA A 115 -3.96 8.68 0.55
C ALA A 115 -3.90 8.17 2.00
N ILE A 116 -5.05 7.81 2.58
CA ILE A 116 -5.13 7.19 3.91
C ILE A 116 -4.41 5.84 3.93
N PHE A 117 -4.64 5.00 2.92
CA PHE A 117 -3.96 3.72 2.76
C PHE A 117 -2.44 3.88 2.74
N GLY A 118 -1.91 4.80 1.92
CA GLY A 118 -0.47 5.06 1.85
C GLY A 118 0.13 5.55 3.16
N ARG A 119 -0.59 6.39 3.91
CA ARG A 119 -0.14 6.86 5.23
C ARG A 119 -0.09 5.77 6.28
N ILE A 120 -1.12 4.94 6.35
CA ILE A 120 -1.15 3.80 7.28
C ILE A 120 -0.06 2.80 6.91
N ASP A 121 0.13 2.52 5.62
CA ASP A 121 1.15 1.57 5.18
C ASP A 121 2.56 2.01 5.58
N VAL A 122 2.90 3.29 5.35
CA VAL A 122 4.17 3.88 5.80
C VAL A 122 4.35 3.73 7.32
N THR A 123 3.28 3.96 8.09
CA THR A 123 3.32 3.86 9.56
C THR A 123 3.55 2.41 10.02
N LEU A 124 2.90 1.44 9.37
CA LEU A 124 3.11 0.00 9.63
C LEU A 124 4.53 -0.44 9.29
N LEU A 125 5.10 0.07 8.20
CA LEU A 125 6.50 -0.20 7.84
C LEU A 125 7.47 0.36 8.88
N GLN A 126 7.22 1.57 9.38
CA GLN A 126 8.05 2.14 10.45
C GLN A 126 8.00 1.31 11.73
N SER A 127 6.86 0.69 12.08
CA SER A 127 6.79 -0.23 13.22
C SER A 127 7.46 -1.58 12.95
N ASP A 128 7.30 -2.14 11.75
CA ASP A 128 7.84 -3.45 11.36
C ASP A 128 9.37 -3.42 11.19
N PHE A 129 9.95 -2.26 10.85
CA PHE A 129 11.40 -2.05 10.66
C PHE A 129 12.11 -1.42 11.87
N LYS A 130 11.47 -1.30 13.05
CA LYS A 130 12.21 -1.00 14.28
C LYS A 130 13.21 -2.12 14.53
N ILE A 131 14.48 -1.89 14.16
CA ILE A 131 15.59 -2.79 14.44
C ILE A 131 15.55 -3.07 15.94
N PRO A 132 15.33 -4.32 16.38
CA PRO A 132 15.28 -4.60 17.79
C PRO A 132 16.65 -4.29 18.39
N ASN A 133 16.67 -3.52 19.48
CA ASN A 133 17.88 -3.02 20.17
C ASN A 133 18.92 -4.11 20.50
N PHE A 134 18.58 -5.40 20.41
CA PHE A 134 19.54 -6.49 20.58
C PHE A 134 20.55 -6.61 19.42
N LEU A 135 20.22 -6.16 18.20
CA LEU A 135 21.13 -6.20 17.06
C LEU A 135 22.18 -5.08 17.12
N ILE A 136 21.85 -3.94 17.73
CA ILE A 136 22.80 -2.84 17.94
C ILE A 136 23.88 -3.25 18.95
N ARG A 137 23.52 -3.96 20.03
CA ARG A 137 24.48 -4.43 21.06
C ARG A 137 25.45 -5.51 20.56
N LYS A 138 25.08 -6.32 19.56
CA LYS A 138 26.02 -7.33 19.01
C LYS A 138 27.14 -6.74 18.16
N SER A 139 26.95 -5.56 17.56
CA SER A 139 28.03 -4.86 16.83
C SER A 139 29.03 -4.18 17.78
N THR A 140 28.59 -3.75 18.97
CA THR A 140 29.47 -3.08 19.95
C THR A 140 30.26 -4.07 20.80
N ALA A 141 29.82 -5.32 20.93
CA ALA A 141 30.51 -6.35 21.68
C ALA A 141 31.69 -7.01 20.92
N HIS A 142 31.82 -6.79 19.61
CA HIS A 142 32.92 -7.34 18.80
C HIS A 142 34.17 -6.43 18.72
N ASN A 143 34.14 -5.25 19.34
CA ASN A 143 35.25 -4.28 19.30
C ASN A 143 36.09 -4.23 20.60
N TYR A 144 36.03 -5.25 21.46
CA TYR A 144 36.81 -5.29 22.71
C TYR A 144 37.65 -6.57 22.92
N TYR A 145 37.89 -7.39 21.89
CA TYR A 145 38.73 -8.60 22.01
C TYR A 145 39.65 -8.86 20.81
N LEU A 146 40.33 -7.83 20.30
CA LEU A 146 41.57 -7.97 19.53
C LEU A 146 42.55 -6.85 19.91
#